data_AF-A0A7Y0SCZ8-F1
#
_entry.id   AF-A0A7Y0SCZ8-F1
#
_cell.length_a   1.000
_cell.length_b   1.000
_cell.length_c   1.000
_cell.angle_alpha   90.00
_cell.angle_beta   90.00
_cell.angle_gamma   90.00
#
_symmetry.space_group_name_H-M   'P 1'
#
loop_
_entity.id
_entity.type
_entity.pdbx_description
1 polymer ?
#
loop_
_entity_poly.entity_id
_entity_poly.type
_entity_poly.pdbx_seq_one_letter_code
_entity_poly.pdbx_strand_id
1 'polypeptide(L)'
;LYINLVPNLTVEDVTISGPSQFVIEFGPHTSYFFISLLAFVGLTLLNLIAMRANSSKLTLAKSNYMIAGILVFMLSTAVIHLGMTYFLGDFS
;
A
#
# COMPACT_ATOMS: atom_id res chain seq x y z
N LEU A 1 11.80 11.16 -2.42
CA LEU A 1 11.40 10.32 -1.26
C LEU A 1 12.70 9.81 -0.64
N TYR A 2 13.11 10.34 0.52
CA TYR A 2 14.28 9.83 1.24
C TYR A 2 13.78 8.70 2.16
N ILE A 3 14.06 7.46 1.78
CA ILE A 3 13.77 6.27 2.58
C ILE A 3 15.07 5.93 3.36
N ASN A 4 14.95 5.63 4.66
CA ASN A 4 16.06 5.37 5.59
C ASN A 4 16.80 6.62 6.16
N LEU A 5 16.05 7.54 6.79
CA LEU A 5 16.60 8.73 7.49
C LEU A 5 17.60 8.37 8.61
N VAL A 6 17.42 7.19 9.22
CA VAL A 6 18.32 6.63 10.22
C VAL A 6 18.67 5.20 9.75
N PRO A 7 19.96 4.87 9.60
CA PRO A 7 20.38 3.55 9.15
C PRO A 7 19.90 2.45 10.12
N ASN A 8 19.69 1.24 9.60
CA ASN A 8 19.26 0.04 10.33
C ASN A 8 17.85 0.09 10.96
N LEU A 9 17.06 1.14 10.71
CA LEU A 9 15.68 1.19 11.22
C LEU A 9 14.66 0.66 10.22
N THR A 10 14.78 1.07 8.95
CA THR A 10 13.83 0.69 7.89
C THR A 10 14.41 -0.42 7.02
N VAL A 11 15.66 -0.26 6.59
CA VAL A 11 16.40 -1.29 5.87
C VAL A 11 17.70 -1.52 6.63
N GLU A 12 17.93 -2.77 7.04
CA GLU A 12 19.15 -3.22 7.71
C GLU A 12 20.21 -3.60 6.68
N ASP A 13 19.86 -4.45 5.71
CA ASP A 13 20.78 -4.89 4.65
C ASP A 13 20.07 -5.08 3.31
N VAL A 14 20.84 -5.00 2.22
CA VAL A 14 20.41 -5.38 0.88
C VAL A 14 21.45 -6.29 0.26
N THR A 15 21.14 -7.57 0.16
CA THR A 15 21.99 -8.55 -0.50
C THR A 15 21.56 -8.69 -1.96
N ILE A 16 22.48 -8.45 -2.90
CA ILE A 16 22.21 -8.53 -4.35
C ILE A 16 23.00 -9.71 -4.95
N SER A 17 22.27 -10.73 -5.41
CA SER A 17 22.83 -11.92 -6.06
C SER A 17 22.84 -11.81 -7.58
N GLY A 18 22.01 -10.94 -8.16
CA GLY A 18 21.91 -10.73 -9.61
C GLY A 18 20.81 -9.74 -10.02
N PRO A 19 20.58 -9.54 -11.34
CA PRO A 19 19.49 -8.71 -11.83
C PRO A 19 18.14 -9.27 -11.37
N SER A 20 17.34 -8.45 -10.69
CA SER A 20 16.09 -8.90 -10.04
C SER A 20 16.29 -10.11 -9.14
N GLN A 21 17.43 -10.21 -8.45
CA GLN A 21 17.70 -11.22 -7.43
C GLN A 21 18.35 -10.50 -6.26
N PHE A 22 17.51 -9.85 -5.46
CA PHE A 22 17.94 -9.10 -4.29
C PHE A 22 17.02 -9.40 -3.12
N VAL A 23 17.62 -9.47 -1.93
CA VAL A 23 16.91 -9.64 -0.66
C VAL A 23 17.09 -8.37 0.15
N ILE A 24 15.99 -7.82 0.66
CA ILE A 24 15.99 -6.66 1.53
C ILE A 24 15.69 -7.15 2.95
N GLU A 25 16.63 -6.94 3.86
CA GLU A 25 16.42 -7.19 5.29
C GLU A 25 15.80 -5.94 5.92
N PHE A 26 14.60 -6.11 6.47
CA PHE A 26 13.86 -5.00 7.07
C PHE A 26 14.16 -4.86 8.54
N GLY A 27 14.48 -3.62 8.93
CA GLY A 27 14.56 -3.26 10.32
C GLY A 27 13.18 -3.17 10.99
N PRO A 28 13.15 -2.99 12.32
CA PRO A 28 11.93 -3.01 13.12
C PRO A 28 10.91 -1.93 12.73
N HIS A 29 11.33 -0.81 12.13
CA HIS A 29 10.43 0.29 11.78
C HIS A 29 9.64 0.07 10.49
N THR A 30 9.96 -0.95 9.70
CA THR A 30 9.20 -1.26 8.48
C THR A 30 7.76 -1.65 8.79
N SER A 31 7.53 -2.24 9.97
CA SER A 31 6.19 -2.48 10.49
C SER A 31 5.34 -1.20 10.56
N TYR A 32 5.89 -0.09 11.05
CA TYR A 32 5.20 1.21 11.09
C TYR A 32 4.89 1.75 9.70
N PHE A 33 5.80 1.57 8.74
CA PHE A 33 5.55 1.95 7.35
C PHE A 33 4.34 1.19 6.79
N PHE A 34 4.31 -0.14 6.94
CA PHE A 34 3.19 -0.95 6.46
C PHE A 34 1.87 -0.65 7.19
N ILE A 35 1.90 -0.43 8.50
CA ILE A 35 0.72 -0.02 9.27
C ILE A 35 0.21 1.35 8.79
N SER A 36 1.12 2.31 8.55
CA SER A 36 0.74 3.64 8.06
C SER A 36 0.12 3.57 6.66
N LEU A 37 0.65 2.72 5.78
CA LEU A 37 0.10 2.48 4.45
C LEU A 37 -1.29 1.86 4.52
N LEU A 38 -1.49 0.84 5.37
CA LEU A 38 -2.80 0.24 5.61
C LEU A 38 -3.80 1.26 6.16
N ALA A 39 -3.37 2.12 7.08
CA ALA A 39 -4.19 3.20 7.60
C ALA A 39 -4.57 4.23 6.52
N PHE A 40 -3.64 4.63 5.65
CA PHE A 40 -3.93 5.53 4.54
C PHE A 40 -4.91 4.92 3.54
N VAL A 41 -4.74 3.64 3.19
CA VAL A 41 -5.70 2.92 2.35
C VAL A 41 -7.06 2.96 3.04
N GLY A 42 -7.15 2.55 4.31
CA GLY A 42 -8.39 2.57 5.09
C GLY A 42 -9.07 3.93 5.14
N LEU A 43 -8.33 5.00 5.40
CA LEU A 43 -8.85 6.37 5.40
C LEU A 43 -9.37 6.79 4.03
N THR A 44 -8.67 6.40 2.96
CA THR A 44 -9.11 6.66 1.59
C THR A 44 -10.40 5.91 1.28
N LEU A 45 -10.53 4.64 1.70
CA LEU A 45 -11.77 3.86 1.60
C LEU A 45 -12.93 4.55 2.33
N LEU A 46 -12.71 4.96 3.58
CA LEU A 46 -13.73 5.63 4.41
C LEU A 46 -14.17 6.96 3.80
N ASN A 47 -13.22 7.76 3.30
CA ASN A 47 -13.50 9.02 2.62
C ASN A 47 -14.37 8.78 1.38
N LEU A 48 -14.03 7.77 0.59
CA LEU A 48 -14.77 7.40 -0.61
C LEU A 48 -16.21 6.95 -0.31
N ILE A 49 -16.41 6.19 0.77
CA ILE A 49 -17.74 5.81 1.28
C ILE A 49 -18.52 7.03 1.77
N ALA A 50 -17.86 7.96 2.47
CA ALA A 50 -18.48 9.19 2.95
C ALA A 50 -18.93 10.10 1.77
N MET A 51 -18.12 10.19 0.71
CA MET A 51 -18.48 10.90 -0.52
C MET A 51 -19.73 10.30 -1.19
N ARG A 52 -19.86 8.97 -1.17
CA ARG A 52 -21.06 8.29 -1.68
C ARG A 52 -22.32 8.71 -0.91
N ALA A 53 -22.25 8.75 0.43
CA ALA A 53 -23.39 9.08 1.28
C ALA A 53 -23.90 10.52 1.09
N ASN A 54 -23.01 11.47 0.76
CA ASN A 54 -23.35 12.90 0.60
C ASN A 54 -23.65 13.32 -0.86
N SER A 55 -23.68 12.40 -1.83
CA SER A 55 -23.86 12.75 -3.25
C SER A 55 -25.33 12.80 -3.70
N SER A 56 -25.70 13.73 -4.59
CA SER A 56 -27.06 13.83 -5.14
C SER A 56 -27.36 12.67 -6.12
N LYS A 57 -28.64 12.27 -6.25
CA LYS A 57 -29.10 11.07 -6.97
C LYS A 57 -28.60 10.94 -8.43
N LEU A 58 -28.27 12.04 -9.10
CA LEU A 58 -27.82 12.06 -10.50
C LEU A 58 -26.31 11.79 -10.66
N THR A 59 -25.49 12.18 -9.67
CA THR A 59 -24.03 11.93 -9.66
C THR A 59 -23.69 10.56 -9.06
N LEU A 60 -24.63 9.95 -8.36
CA LEU A 60 -24.46 8.77 -7.53
C LEU A 60 -24.09 7.50 -8.31
N ALA A 61 -24.68 7.27 -9.50
CA ALA A 61 -24.40 6.07 -10.30
C ALA A 61 -23.02 6.11 -10.97
N LYS A 62 -22.65 7.22 -11.61
CA LYS A 62 -21.35 7.40 -12.28
C LYS A 62 -20.19 7.45 -11.26
N SER A 63 -20.44 8.08 -10.10
CA SER A 63 -19.50 8.11 -8.98
C SER A 63 -19.32 6.72 -8.36
N ASN A 64 -20.38 5.93 -8.18
CA ASN A 64 -20.28 4.59 -7.59
C ASN A 64 -19.38 3.64 -8.40
N TYR A 65 -19.51 3.61 -9.73
CA TYR A 65 -18.69 2.73 -10.56
C TYR A 65 -17.22 3.18 -10.62
N MET A 66 -16.94 4.50 -10.62
CA MET A 66 -15.55 5.00 -10.48
C MET A 66 -14.96 4.64 -9.11
N ILE A 67 -15.73 4.85 -8.05
CA ILE A 67 -15.35 4.51 -6.68
C ILE A 67 -15.03 3.02 -6.59
N ALA A 68 -15.91 2.14 -7.07
CA ALA A 68 -15.67 0.70 -7.10
C ALA A 68 -14.39 0.33 -7.86
N GLY A 69 -14.11 0.96 -9.01
CA GLY A 69 -12.87 0.75 -9.76
C GLY A 69 -11.63 1.16 -8.97
N ILE A 70 -11.64 2.34 -8.35
CA ILE A 70 -10.55 2.84 -7.51
C ILE A 70 -10.33 1.93 -6.29
N LEU A 71 -11.41 1.45 -5.68
CA LEU A 71 -11.37 0.51 -4.55
C LEU A 71 -10.68 -0.79 -4.93
N VAL A 72 -11.12 -1.41 -6.03
CA VAL A 72 -10.55 -2.68 -6.52
C VAL A 72 -9.09 -2.49 -6.90
N PHE A 73 -8.74 -1.38 -7.57
CA PHE A 73 -7.36 -1.09 -7.95
C PHE A 73 -6.44 -0.87 -6.75
N MET A 74 -6.85 -0.05 -5.77
CA MET A 74 -6.07 0.19 -4.56
C MET A 74 -5.90 -1.08 -3.73
N LEU A 75 -6.96 -1.86 -3.54
CA LEU A 75 -6.88 -3.12 -2.79
C LEU A 75 -6.01 -4.15 -3.51
N SER A 76 -6.13 -4.27 -4.83
CA SER A 76 -5.27 -5.19 -5.61
C SER A 76 -3.81 -4.78 -5.52
N THR A 77 -3.52 -3.48 -5.63
CA THR A 77 -2.15 -2.95 -5.53
C THR A 77 -1.59 -3.20 -4.13
N ALA A 78 -2.37 -2.96 -3.08
CA ALA A 78 -1.98 -3.23 -1.70
C ALA A 78 -1.76 -4.72 -1.45
N VAL A 79 -2.64 -5.61 -1.91
CA VAL A 79 -2.48 -7.06 -1.73
C VAL A 79 -1.28 -7.59 -2.51
N ILE A 80 -1.00 -7.09 -3.70
CA ILE A 80 0.18 -7.51 -4.46
C ILE A 80 1.44 -6.99 -3.79
N HIS A 81 1.52 -5.69 -3.50
CA HIS A 81 2.74 -5.09 -2.95
C HIS A 81 2.98 -5.43 -1.49
N LEU A 82 1.96 -5.72 -0.70
CA LEU A 82 2.09 -6.10 0.73
C LEU A 82 2.01 -7.60 0.91
N GLY A 83 1.13 -8.28 0.19
CA GLY A 83 0.97 -9.72 0.28
C GLY A 83 2.18 -10.46 -0.28
N MET A 84 2.69 -10.07 -1.46
CA MET A 84 3.90 -10.71 -2.00
C MET A 84 5.10 -10.46 -1.09
N THR A 85 5.30 -9.21 -0.67
CA THR A 85 6.47 -8.83 0.13
C THR A 85 6.45 -9.40 1.55
N TYR A 86 5.27 -9.48 2.18
CA TYR A 86 5.14 -10.01 3.54
C TYR A 86 5.10 -11.54 3.59
N PHE A 87 4.42 -12.21 2.66
CA PHE A 87 4.27 -13.67 2.69
C PHE A 87 5.41 -14.43 2.00
N LEU A 88 5.97 -13.88 0.91
CA LEU A 88 7.03 -14.56 0.17
C LEU A 88 8.42 -14.11 0.62
N GLY A 89 8.53 -12.99 1.35
CA GLY A 89 9.82 -12.37 1.67
C GLY A 89 10.62 -11.97 0.43
N ASP A 90 10.00 -12.03 -0.75
CA ASP A 90 10.61 -11.84 -2.05
C ASP A 90 10.15 -10.50 -2.61
N PHE A 91 11.11 -9.62 -2.83
CA PHE A 91 10.93 -8.29 -3.41
C PHE A 91 11.36 -8.27 -4.89
N SER A 92 11.67 -9.44 -5.46
CA SER A 92 12.27 -9.62 -6.77
C SER A 92 11.30 -10.12 -7.85
#